data_AF-A0A413HL17-F1
#
_entry.id   AF-A0A413HL17-F1
#
_cell.length_a   1.000
_cell.length_b   1.000
_cell.length_c   1.000
_cell.angle_alpha   90.00
_cell.angle_beta   90.00
_cell.angle_gamma   90.00
#
_symmetry.space_group_name_H-M   'P 1'
#
loop_
_entity.id
_entity.type
_entity.pdbx_description
1 polymer ?
#
loop_
_entity_poly.entity_id
_entity_poly.type
_entity_poly.pdbx_seq_one_letter_code
_entity_poly.pdbx_strand_id
1 'polypeptide(L)'
;MNEKQFLKTMIETIKYDEDIQNKDDLLGILRYSIVTFRKTGAYTHVSNQRQEYMDLRVPIPMLKKAKEYKDVFFDLANDIYIPDDDYDLYGVEIKPKLVELEDDGQNEHDVAFDGIKDVIIQGIRNAKYTIWVAVAWFSDRDIFQELLAKKKQGISIRIITSNEKSNMTLMSELESNFEVVKVPLKGAYLSNRLHDKFCIIDFEFVMHGSYNWSKAAQYNDETLATALDRDFVKKFADEFMRLYNNHNE
;
A
#
# COMPACT_ATOMS: atom_id res chain seq x y z
N MET A 1 24.93 1.28 -9.38
CA MET A 1 23.72 1.39 -8.52
C MET A 1 23.03 0.04 -8.49
N ASN A 2 22.49 -0.43 -7.37
CA ASN A 2 21.74 -1.70 -7.37
C ASN A 2 20.28 -1.49 -7.80
N GLU A 3 19.60 -2.56 -8.22
CA GLU A 3 18.23 -2.52 -8.78
C GLU A 3 17.20 -1.92 -7.81
N LYS A 4 17.31 -2.23 -6.50
CA LYS A 4 16.41 -1.68 -5.47
C LYS A 4 16.60 -0.18 -5.29
N GLN A 5 17.86 0.28 -5.28
CA GLN A 5 18.19 1.70 -5.23
C GLN A 5 17.68 2.41 -6.49
N PHE A 6 17.85 1.80 -7.67
CA PHE A 6 17.36 2.35 -8.92
C PHE A 6 15.85 2.57 -8.90
N LEU A 7 15.08 1.54 -8.52
CA LEU A 7 13.63 1.63 -8.41
C LEU A 7 13.20 2.69 -7.37
N LYS A 8 13.88 2.75 -6.22
CA LYS A 8 13.61 3.77 -5.21
C LYS A 8 13.85 5.18 -5.77
N THR A 9 14.95 5.40 -6.49
CA THR A 9 15.23 6.69 -7.13
C THR A 9 14.15 7.04 -8.15
N MET A 10 13.69 6.10 -8.97
CA MET A 10 12.56 6.35 -9.90
C MET A 10 11.30 6.82 -9.15
N ILE A 11 10.96 6.16 -8.05
CA ILE A 11 9.80 6.54 -7.22
C ILE A 11 9.96 7.96 -6.65
N GLU A 12 11.13 8.27 -6.09
CA GLU A 12 11.39 9.59 -5.49
C GLU A 12 11.41 10.70 -6.54
N THR A 13 12.00 10.48 -7.72
CA THR A 13 11.98 11.44 -8.83
C THR A 13 10.54 11.78 -9.22
N ILE A 14 9.66 10.79 -9.41
CA ILE A 14 8.25 11.04 -9.76
C ILE A 14 7.51 11.82 -8.66
N LYS A 15 7.79 11.52 -7.39
CA LYS A 15 7.14 12.22 -6.27
C LYS A 15 7.42 13.73 -6.34
N TYR A 16 8.68 14.12 -6.52
CA TYR A 16 9.12 15.51 -6.39
C TYR A 16 9.13 16.30 -7.71
N ASP A 17 9.09 15.64 -8.87
CA ASP A 17 9.06 16.32 -10.17
C ASP A 17 7.65 16.80 -10.51
N GLU A 18 7.39 18.11 -10.45
CA GLU A 18 6.06 18.71 -10.69
C GLU A 18 5.57 18.58 -12.14
N ASP A 19 6.46 18.37 -13.12
CA ASP A 19 6.11 18.35 -14.54
C ASP A 19 5.52 17.00 -14.97
N ILE A 20 5.81 15.93 -14.23
CA ILE A 20 5.31 14.58 -14.52
C ILE A 20 3.80 14.48 -14.28
N GLN A 21 3.07 14.20 -15.35
CA GLN A 21 1.63 13.93 -15.32
C GLN A 21 1.33 12.48 -14.89
N ASN A 22 0.10 12.22 -14.44
CA ASN A 22 -0.37 10.88 -14.04
C ASN A 22 0.47 10.22 -12.92
N LYS A 23 0.99 11.02 -11.97
CA LYS A 23 1.86 10.53 -10.88
C LYS A 23 1.30 9.34 -10.12
N ASP A 24 0.03 9.38 -9.76
CA ASP A 24 -0.61 8.30 -8.99
C ASP A 24 -0.51 6.94 -9.69
N ASP A 25 -0.67 6.94 -11.01
CA ASP A 25 -0.61 5.73 -11.82
C ASP A 25 0.82 5.19 -11.92
N LEU A 26 1.78 6.09 -12.19
CA LEU A 26 3.19 5.73 -12.29
C LEU A 26 3.74 5.22 -10.95
N LEU A 27 3.46 5.94 -9.86
CA LEU A 27 3.85 5.54 -8.50
C LEU A 27 3.18 4.22 -8.10
N GLY A 28 1.90 4.04 -8.43
CA GLY A 28 1.20 2.78 -8.23
C GLY A 28 1.89 1.62 -8.93
N ILE A 29 2.27 1.79 -10.20
CA ILE A 29 2.99 0.75 -10.96
C ILE A 29 4.35 0.47 -10.33
N LEU A 30 5.17 1.49 -10.08
CA LEU A 30 6.54 1.31 -9.59
C LEU A 30 6.58 0.67 -8.19
N ARG A 31 5.71 1.06 -7.26
CA ARG A 31 5.66 0.51 -5.89
C ARG A 31 5.49 -1.00 -5.85
N TYR A 32 4.78 -1.59 -6.81
CA TYR A 32 4.55 -3.03 -6.86
C TYR A 32 5.45 -3.78 -7.85
N SER A 33 6.30 -3.07 -8.58
CA SER A 33 7.18 -3.63 -9.59
C SER A 33 8.55 -3.98 -9.03
N ILE A 34 9.32 -4.73 -9.80
CA ILE A 34 10.76 -4.91 -9.59
C ILE A 34 11.50 -4.50 -10.86
N VAL A 35 12.71 -3.98 -10.69
CA VAL A 35 13.60 -3.65 -11.80
C VAL A 35 14.65 -4.75 -11.89
N THR A 36 14.92 -5.22 -13.10
CA THR A 36 16.09 -6.08 -13.37
C THR A 36 16.87 -5.56 -14.57
N PHE A 37 18.20 -5.58 -14.52
CA PHE A 37 19.03 -5.19 -15.66
C PHE A 37 19.51 -6.40 -16.46
N ARG A 38 19.32 -6.33 -17.77
CA ARG A 38 19.69 -7.40 -18.72
C ARG A 38 20.74 -6.90 -19.69
N LYS A 39 21.97 -7.33 -19.42
CA LYS A 39 23.13 -7.13 -20.28
C LYS A 39 23.04 -7.98 -21.54
N THR A 40 23.40 -7.40 -22.68
CA THR A 40 23.40 -8.10 -23.97
C THR A 40 24.78 -8.10 -24.62
N GLY A 41 24.95 -8.87 -25.69
CA GLY A 41 26.17 -8.85 -26.51
C GLY A 41 26.13 -7.84 -27.67
N ALA A 42 25.00 -7.13 -27.86
CA ALA A 42 24.86 -6.14 -28.91
C ALA A 42 25.57 -4.84 -28.52
N TYR A 43 26.22 -4.17 -29.47
CA TYR A 43 26.90 -2.89 -29.22
C TYR A 43 25.92 -1.72 -29.28
N THR A 44 26.22 -0.66 -28.51
CA THR A 44 25.53 0.62 -28.62
C THR A 44 26.13 1.44 -29.77
N HIS A 45 25.73 2.70 -29.90
CA HIS A 45 26.33 3.65 -30.84
C HIS A 45 27.67 4.21 -30.33
N VAL A 46 28.00 3.99 -29.04
CA VAL A 46 29.24 4.39 -28.41
C VAL A 46 30.26 3.25 -28.55
N SER A 47 31.50 3.61 -28.90
CA SER A 47 32.56 2.63 -29.10
C SER A 47 32.81 1.81 -27.82
N ASN A 48 32.90 0.49 -27.98
CA ASN A 48 33.15 -0.50 -26.92
C ASN A 48 32.07 -0.66 -25.84
N GLN A 49 30.95 0.06 -25.92
CA GLN A 49 29.81 -0.15 -25.02
C GLN A 49 28.79 -1.13 -25.61
N ARG A 50 28.18 -1.93 -24.75
CA ARG A 50 27.13 -2.91 -25.06
C ARG A 50 25.78 -2.46 -24.52
N GLN A 51 24.72 -2.95 -25.14
CA GLN A 51 23.36 -2.60 -24.77
C GLN A 51 22.97 -3.30 -23.46
N GLU A 52 22.49 -2.51 -22.51
CA GLU A 52 21.78 -2.98 -21.32
C GLU A 52 20.30 -2.58 -21.40
N TYR A 53 19.41 -3.49 -21.03
CA TYR A 53 17.98 -3.23 -20.97
C TYR A 53 17.49 -3.28 -19.53
N MET A 54 16.67 -2.31 -19.14
CA MET A 54 15.94 -2.35 -17.89
C MET A 54 14.61 -3.10 -18.10
N ASP A 55 14.49 -4.28 -17.52
CA ASP A 55 13.22 -5.01 -17.47
C ASP A 55 12.43 -4.52 -16.23
N LEU A 56 11.37 -3.72 -16.43
CA LEU A 56 10.42 -3.37 -15.39
C LEU A 56 9.37 -4.49 -15.29
N ARG A 57 9.44 -5.28 -14.21
CA ARG A 57 8.55 -6.41 -14.01
C ARG A 57 7.37 -6.03 -13.11
N VAL A 58 6.19 -6.01 -13.72
CA VAL A 58 4.96 -5.43 -13.18
C VAL A 58 3.95 -6.53 -12.87
N PRO A 59 3.17 -6.43 -11.77
CA PRO A 59 2.07 -7.35 -11.50
C PRO A 59 1.12 -7.50 -12.70
N ILE A 60 0.67 -8.73 -12.97
CA ILE A 60 -0.15 -9.05 -14.15
C ILE A 60 -1.35 -8.11 -14.35
N PRO A 61 -2.15 -7.76 -13.30
CA PRO A 61 -3.28 -6.85 -13.46
C PRO A 61 -2.92 -5.44 -13.95
N MET A 62 -1.68 -5.01 -13.72
CA MET A 62 -1.20 -3.67 -14.04
C MET A 62 -0.41 -3.64 -15.36
N LEU A 63 -0.15 -4.78 -16.00
CA LEU A 63 0.67 -4.86 -17.21
C LEU A 63 0.14 -4.02 -18.37
N LYS A 64 -1.17 -4.01 -18.58
CA LYS A 64 -1.77 -3.22 -19.66
C LYS A 64 -1.47 -1.74 -19.46
N LYS A 65 -1.75 -1.24 -18.27
CA LYS A 65 -1.54 0.16 -17.90
C LYS A 65 -0.05 0.53 -17.90
N ALA A 66 0.82 -0.34 -17.39
CA ALA A 66 2.26 -0.12 -17.43
C ALA A 66 2.84 -0.06 -18.84
N LYS A 67 2.30 -0.83 -19.79
CA LYS A 67 2.68 -0.73 -21.20
C LYS A 67 2.27 0.60 -21.84
N GLU A 68 1.18 1.22 -21.40
CA GLU A 68 0.76 2.55 -21.85
C GLU A 68 1.76 3.65 -21.41
N TYR A 69 2.49 3.43 -20.31
CA TYR A 69 3.53 4.33 -19.79
C TYR A 69 4.96 3.89 -20.09
N LYS A 70 5.18 2.95 -21.03
CA LYS A 70 6.52 2.40 -21.33
C LYS A 70 7.54 3.51 -21.64
N ASP A 71 7.15 4.49 -22.44
CA ASP A 71 8.05 5.56 -22.88
C ASP A 71 8.41 6.49 -21.71
N VAL A 72 7.43 6.82 -20.84
CA VAL A 72 7.67 7.61 -19.62
C VAL A 72 8.66 6.90 -18.68
N PHE A 73 8.54 5.57 -18.53
CA PHE A 73 9.50 4.80 -17.74
C PHE A 73 10.88 4.73 -18.39
N PHE A 74 10.96 4.75 -19.72
CA PHE A 74 12.24 4.80 -20.43
C PHE A 74 12.94 6.14 -20.22
N ASP A 75 12.23 7.25 -20.42
CA ASP A 75 12.78 8.60 -20.21
C ASP A 75 13.28 8.76 -18.76
N LEU A 76 12.45 8.38 -17.79
CA LEU A 76 12.82 8.40 -16.38
C LEU A 76 14.03 7.50 -16.06
N ALA A 77 14.08 6.29 -16.63
CA ALA A 77 15.21 5.40 -16.43
C ALA A 77 16.48 6.00 -17.04
N ASN A 78 16.39 6.62 -18.21
CA ASN A 78 17.51 7.25 -18.89
C ASN A 78 18.09 8.42 -18.08
N ASP A 79 17.25 9.23 -17.44
CA ASP A 79 17.70 10.34 -16.58
C ASP A 79 18.41 9.86 -15.31
N ILE A 80 18.05 8.69 -14.80
CA ILE A 80 18.58 8.12 -13.55
C ILE A 80 19.79 7.22 -13.80
N TYR A 81 19.88 6.63 -14.99
CA TYR A 81 20.89 5.64 -15.30
C TYR A 81 22.30 6.23 -15.37
N ILE A 82 23.24 5.51 -14.77
CA ILE A 82 24.65 5.89 -14.74
C ILE A 82 25.39 4.88 -15.61
N PRO A 83 25.77 5.25 -16.86
CA PRO A 83 26.50 4.35 -17.74
C PRO A 83 27.88 3.99 -17.18
N ASP A 84 28.34 2.79 -17.52
CA ASP A 84 29.70 2.34 -17.25
C ASP A 84 30.48 2.14 -18.57
N ASP A 85 31.78 1.84 -18.48
CA ASP A 85 32.63 1.70 -19.66
C ASP A 85 32.19 0.55 -20.59
N ASP A 86 31.46 -0.43 -20.06
CA ASP A 86 31.05 -1.65 -20.76
C ASP A 86 29.60 -1.59 -21.27
N TYR A 87 28.72 -0.81 -20.63
CA TYR A 87 27.27 -0.84 -20.84
C TYR A 87 26.59 0.52 -20.76
N ASP A 88 25.62 0.71 -21.66
CA ASP A 88 24.73 1.87 -21.66
C ASP A 88 23.25 1.42 -21.78
N LEU A 89 22.34 2.23 -21.21
CA LEU A 89 20.92 1.91 -21.21
C LEU A 89 20.36 2.10 -22.61
N TYR A 90 19.86 1.01 -23.18
CA TYR A 90 19.34 1.00 -24.55
C TYR A 90 17.82 0.93 -24.63
N GLY A 91 17.16 0.48 -23.56
CA GLY A 91 15.71 0.34 -23.56
C GLY A 91 15.12 -0.12 -22.24
N VAL A 92 13.83 0.17 -22.06
CA VAL A 92 13.00 -0.42 -21.01
C VAL A 92 12.11 -1.49 -21.64
N GLU A 93 11.87 -2.59 -20.92
CA GLU A 93 10.86 -3.59 -21.29
C GLU A 93 9.88 -3.85 -20.14
N ILE A 94 8.57 -3.81 -20.45
CA ILE A 94 7.52 -4.12 -19.48
C ILE A 94 7.22 -5.62 -19.52
N LYS A 95 7.58 -6.32 -18.45
CA LYS A 95 7.42 -7.78 -18.33
C LYS A 95 6.52 -8.14 -17.15
N PRO A 96 5.87 -9.33 -17.17
CA PRO A 96 5.21 -9.83 -15.98
C PRO A 96 6.22 -9.98 -14.83
N LYS A 97 5.87 -9.44 -13.66
CA LYS A 97 6.48 -9.85 -12.40
C LYS A 97 6.23 -11.34 -12.25
N LEU A 98 7.30 -12.10 -12.04
CA LEU A 98 7.19 -13.53 -11.83
C LEU A 98 6.29 -13.72 -10.62
N VAL A 99 5.22 -14.50 -10.80
CA VAL A 99 4.41 -14.94 -9.67
C VAL A 99 5.26 -16.00 -9.00
N GLU A 100 5.92 -15.61 -7.92
CA GLU A 100 6.60 -16.55 -7.05
C GLU A 100 5.54 -17.53 -6.56
N LEU A 101 5.74 -18.81 -6.90
CA LEU A 101 4.99 -19.91 -6.32
C LEU A 101 5.35 -19.90 -4.84
N GLU A 102 4.49 -19.30 -4.01
CA GLU A 102 4.53 -19.26 -2.54
C GLU A 102 5.92 -19.43 -1.88
N ASP A 103 6.40 -18.35 -1.26
CA ASP A 103 7.51 -18.28 -0.27
C ASP A 103 8.87 -17.76 -0.78
N ASP A 104 8.91 -16.45 -1.06
CA ASP A 104 10.08 -15.59 -0.91
C ASP A 104 9.62 -14.45 0.02
N GLY A 105 10.05 -14.52 1.28
CA GLY A 105 9.71 -13.56 2.32
C GLY A 105 10.41 -12.22 2.13
N GLN A 106 10.05 -11.47 1.09
CA GLN A 106 10.27 -10.03 1.09
C GLN A 106 9.25 -9.36 2.01
N ASN A 107 9.57 -9.42 3.31
CA ASN A 107 8.91 -8.60 4.30
C ASN A 107 9.24 -7.14 3.98
N GLU A 108 8.25 -6.38 3.50
CA GLU A 108 8.37 -4.96 3.28
C GLU A 108 7.77 -4.21 4.47
N HIS A 109 8.54 -3.32 5.07
CA HIS A 109 8.10 -2.49 6.17
C HIS A 109 8.35 -1.03 5.79
N ASP A 110 7.34 -0.19 5.92
CA ASP A 110 7.45 1.25 5.66
C ASP A 110 6.81 2.04 6.81
N VAL A 111 7.12 3.33 6.88
CA VAL A 111 6.55 4.25 7.85
C VAL A 111 6.18 5.58 7.20
N ALA A 112 4.96 6.01 7.44
CA ALA A 112 4.44 7.30 7.01
C ALA A 112 4.27 8.22 8.22
N PHE A 113 4.81 9.43 8.10
CA PHE A 113 4.65 10.53 9.07
C PHE A 113 3.79 11.68 8.51
N ASP A 114 3.63 11.73 7.18
CA ASP A 114 2.74 12.62 6.45
C ASP A 114 1.89 11.81 5.45
N GLY A 115 0.86 12.43 4.86
CA GLY A 115 0.01 11.77 3.86
C GLY A 115 -0.64 10.46 4.34
N ILE A 116 -0.75 10.23 5.66
CA ILE A 116 -1.14 8.94 6.25
C ILE A 116 -2.50 8.46 5.73
N LYS A 117 -3.44 9.40 5.57
CA LYS A 117 -4.76 9.10 5.02
C LYS A 117 -4.68 8.52 3.60
N ASP A 118 -3.81 9.07 2.76
CA ASP A 118 -3.65 8.61 1.38
C ASP A 118 -3.06 7.21 1.35
N VAL A 119 -2.10 6.91 2.24
CA VAL A 119 -1.57 5.54 2.41
C VAL A 119 -2.68 4.57 2.82
N ILE A 120 -3.53 4.94 3.78
CA ILE A 120 -4.68 4.12 4.21
C ILE A 120 -5.65 3.88 3.05
N ILE A 121 -6.02 4.94 2.33
CA ILE A 121 -6.94 4.86 1.19
C ILE A 121 -6.37 3.96 0.10
N GLN A 122 -5.08 4.09 -0.23
CA GLN A 122 -4.44 3.24 -1.23
C GLN A 122 -4.36 1.78 -0.78
N GLY A 123 -4.05 1.53 0.50
CA GLY A 123 -4.10 0.18 1.08
C GLY A 123 -5.49 -0.46 0.93
N ILE A 124 -6.55 0.28 1.23
CA ILE A 124 -7.94 -0.16 1.04
C ILE A 124 -8.22 -0.41 -0.44
N ARG A 125 -7.82 0.50 -1.33
CA ARG A 125 -8.04 0.38 -2.79
C ARG A 125 -7.36 -0.83 -3.41
N ASN A 126 -6.28 -1.31 -2.82
CA ASN A 126 -5.54 -2.47 -3.31
C ASN A 126 -6.06 -3.81 -2.80
N ALA A 127 -6.96 -3.81 -1.81
CA ALA A 127 -7.60 -5.01 -1.30
C ALA A 127 -8.36 -5.78 -2.40
N LYS A 128 -8.22 -7.11 -2.39
CA LYS A 128 -8.81 -8.02 -3.37
C LYS A 128 -9.84 -8.97 -2.75
N TYR A 129 -9.70 -9.34 -1.49
CA TYR A 129 -10.48 -10.41 -0.86
C TYR A 129 -11.09 -9.99 0.49
N THR A 130 -10.30 -9.44 1.41
CA THR A 130 -10.75 -9.13 2.77
C THR A 130 -10.11 -7.87 3.34
N ILE A 131 -10.86 -7.15 4.17
CA ILE A 131 -10.42 -6.00 4.95
C ILE A 131 -10.92 -6.15 6.38
N TRP A 132 -10.00 -6.22 7.34
CA TRP A 132 -10.33 -6.26 8.78
C TRP A 132 -9.81 -5.01 9.46
N VAL A 133 -10.71 -4.21 10.03
CA VAL A 133 -10.40 -2.91 10.62
C VAL A 133 -10.64 -2.96 12.12
N ALA A 134 -9.64 -2.63 12.93
CA ALA A 134 -9.79 -2.38 14.35
C ALA A 134 -9.28 -0.99 14.70
N VAL A 135 -10.19 -0.04 14.86
CA VAL A 135 -9.85 1.37 15.14
C VAL A 135 -10.70 1.93 16.27
N ALA A 136 -10.04 2.60 17.22
CA ALA A 136 -10.72 3.24 18.34
C ALA A 136 -11.79 4.21 17.85
N TRP A 137 -11.42 5.12 16.93
CA TRP A 137 -12.35 6.08 16.33
C TRP A 137 -12.45 5.95 14.83
N PHE A 138 -13.69 5.94 14.34
CA PHE A 138 -14.08 5.92 12.94
C PHE A 138 -15.17 6.98 12.69
N SER A 139 -14.76 8.11 12.13
CA SER A 139 -15.63 9.22 11.71
C SER A 139 -15.22 9.88 10.38
N ASP A 140 -14.15 9.41 9.74
CA ASP A 140 -13.71 9.90 8.43
C ASP A 140 -14.58 9.32 7.29
N ARG A 141 -15.23 10.22 6.54
CA ARG A 141 -16.13 9.82 5.44
C ARG A 141 -15.40 9.34 4.20
N ASP A 142 -14.20 9.82 3.92
CA ASP A 142 -13.50 9.44 2.69
C ASP A 142 -13.05 7.98 2.80
N ILE A 143 -12.53 7.58 3.97
CA ILE A 143 -12.21 6.17 4.25
C ILE A 143 -13.48 5.30 4.20
N PHE A 144 -14.61 5.76 4.75
CA PHE A 144 -15.88 5.04 4.67
C PHE A 144 -16.32 4.80 3.21
N GLN A 145 -16.22 5.80 2.33
CA GLN A 145 -16.62 5.66 0.93
C GLN A 145 -15.75 4.65 0.18
N GLU A 146 -14.45 4.60 0.47
CA GLU A 146 -13.54 3.60 -0.12
C GLU A 146 -13.90 2.17 0.32
N LEU A 147 -14.19 1.96 1.61
CA LEU A 147 -14.69 0.66 2.09
C LEU A 147 -16.02 0.28 1.44
N LEU A 148 -16.93 1.24 1.29
CA LEU A 148 -18.23 1.00 0.65
C LEU A 148 -18.04 0.61 -0.83
N ALA A 149 -17.12 1.26 -1.53
CA ALA A 149 -16.75 0.90 -2.90
C ALA A 149 -16.18 -0.52 -2.97
N LYS A 150 -15.31 -0.91 -2.03
CA LYS A 150 -14.77 -2.27 -1.95
C LYS A 150 -15.82 -3.33 -1.61
N LYS A 151 -16.75 -3.04 -0.70
CA LYS A 151 -17.88 -3.93 -0.45
C LYS A 151 -18.73 -4.16 -1.69
N LYS A 152 -19.00 -3.11 -2.47
CA LYS A 152 -19.73 -3.23 -3.75
C LYS A 152 -19.00 -4.10 -4.78
N GLN A 153 -17.67 -4.23 -4.67
CA GLN A 153 -16.85 -5.15 -5.47
C GLN A 153 -16.84 -6.59 -4.93
N GLY A 154 -17.54 -6.86 -3.81
CA GLY A 154 -17.66 -8.19 -3.22
C GLY A 154 -16.62 -8.53 -2.15
N ILE A 155 -15.78 -7.57 -1.75
CA ILE A 155 -14.77 -7.77 -0.70
C ILE A 155 -15.45 -7.91 0.67
N SER A 156 -14.99 -8.87 1.46
CA SER A 156 -15.46 -9.08 2.83
C SER A 156 -14.84 -8.03 3.76
N ILE A 157 -15.68 -7.30 4.50
CA ILE A 157 -15.21 -6.22 5.37
C ILE A 157 -15.78 -6.38 6.77
N ARG A 158 -14.88 -6.45 7.77
CA ARG A 158 -15.20 -6.50 9.19
C ARG A 158 -14.60 -5.32 9.92
N ILE A 159 -15.36 -4.73 10.83
CA ILE A 159 -14.97 -3.51 11.53
C ILE A 159 -15.19 -3.70 13.03
N ILE A 160 -14.16 -3.43 13.82
CA ILE A 160 -14.22 -3.35 15.28
C ILE A 160 -13.92 -1.90 15.66
N THR A 161 -14.80 -1.30 16.46
CA THR A 161 -14.59 0.06 16.93
C THR A 161 -15.06 0.29 18.36
N SER A 162 -14.60 1.36 19.00
CA SER A 162 -15.03 1.73 20.35
C SER A 162 -16.48 2.21 20.35
N ASN A 163 -17.28 1.76 21.32
CA ASN A 163 -18.66 2.21 21.48
C ASN A 163 -18.72 3.56 22.21
N GLU A 164 -18.34 4.63 21.52
CA GLU A 164 -18.29 5.97 22.11
C GLU A 164 -18.83 7.06 21.19
N LYS A 165 -19.12 8.22 21.79
CA LYS A 165 -19.79 9.34 21.11
C LYS A 165 -19.09 9.79 19.82
N SER A 166 -17.76 9.75 19.80
CA SER A 166 -16.94 10.13 18.65
C SER A 166 -17.26 9.34 17.38
N ASN A 167 -17.82 8.12 17.51
CA ASN A 167 -18.15 7.25 16.39
C ASN A 167 -19.63 7.31 15.97
N MET A 168 -20.49 7.97 16.78
CA MET A 168 -21.95 7.94 16.58
C MET A 168 -22.37 8.55 15.23
N THR A 169 -21.59 9.47 14.68
CA THR A 169 -21.93 10.14 13.41
C THR A 169 -21.94 9.21 12.21
N LEU A 170 -21.07 8.20 12.17
CA LEU A 170 -21.02 7.20 11.08
C LEU A 170 -21.55 5.83 11.49
N MET A 171 -21.80 5.58 12.78
CA MET A 171 -22.14 4.25 13.28
C MET A 171 -23.31 3.60 12.54
N SER A 172 -24.42 4.33 12.34
CA SER A 172 -25.59 3.77 11.64
C SER A 172 -25.29 3.43 10.18
N GLU A 173 -24.43 4.20 9.51
CA GLU A 173 -23.99 3.92 8.14
C GLU A 173 -23.04 2.71 8.13
N LEU A 174 -22.16 2.58 9.12
CA LEU A 174 -21.28 1.43 9.27
C LEU A 174 -22.07 0.14 9.51
N GLU A 175 -22.99 0.13 10.48
CA GLU A 175 -23.78 -1.06 10.83
C GLU A 175 -24.72 -1.53 9.70
N SER A 176 -25.26 -0.58 8.92
CA SER A 176 -26.09 -0.93 7.75
C SER A 176 -25.28 -1.46 6.57
N ASN A 177 -23.98 -1.14 6.50
CA ASN A 177 -23.13 -1.49 5.38
C ASN A 177 -22.03 -2.49 5.70
N PHE A 178 -21.71 -2.86 6.94
CA PHE A 178 -20.59 -3.78 7.22
C PHE A 178 -20.91 -4.69 8.42
N GLU A 179 -20.08 -5.72 8.61
CA GLU A 179 -20.07 -6.51 9.83
C GLU A 179 -19.32 -5.72 10.91
N VAL A 180 -20.05 -5.11 11.86
CA VAL A 180 -19.49 -4.17 12.84
C VAL A 180 -19.63 -4.72 14.26
N VAL A 181 -18.52 -4.76 15.00
CA VAL A 181 -18.47 -5.05 16.44
C VAL A 181 -18.12 -3.79 17.20
N LYS A 182 -18.92 -3.45 18.21
CA LYS A 182 -18.74 -2.28 19.05
C LYS A 182 -18.21 -2.69 20.42
N VAL A 183 -16.97 -2.34 20.73
CA VAL A 183 -16.36 -2.64 22.02
C VAL A 183 -16.86 -1.65 23.07
N PRO A 184 -17.58 -2.09 24.11
CA PRO A 184 -18.08 -1.21 25.16
C PRO A 184 -16.93 -0.60 25.97
N LEU A 185 -17.14 0.64 26.44
CA LEU A 185 -16.25 1.26 27.42
C LEU A 185 -16.32 0.50 28.75
N LYS A 186 -15.18 0.38 29.45
CA LYS A 186 -15.05 -0.37 30.71
C LYS A 186 -14.27 0.44 31.75
N GLY A 187 -14.24 -0.07 32.98
CA GLY A 187 -13.47 0.52 34.09
C GLY A 187 -14.17 1.70 34.76
N ALA A 188 -13.53 2.22 35.81
CA ALA A 188 -14.05 3.37 36.55
C ALA A 188 -14.22 4.57 35.61
N TYR A 189 -15.38 5.22 35.66
CA TYR A 189 -15.71 6.38 34.81
C TYR A 189 -15.64 6.12 33.30
N LEU A 190 -15.75 4.85 32.86
CA LEU A 190 -15.67 4.47 31.44
C LEU A 190 -14.34 4.89 30.78
N SER A 191 -13.24 4.85 31.54
CA SER A 191 -11.92 5.28 31.07
C SER A 191 -11.31 4.33 30.04
N ASN A 192 -11.58 3.03 30.15
CA ASN A 192 -10.95 2.00 29.33
C ASN A 192 -11.76 1.77 28.06
N ARG A 193 -11.07 1.69 26.93
CA ARG A 193 -11.66 1.61 25.59
C ARG A 193 -10.80 0.74 24.68
N LEU A 194 -11.38 0.30 23.57
CA LEU A 194 -10.57 -0.16 22.43
C LEU A 194 -9.70 1.02 21.99
N HIS A 195 -8.38 0.86 22.04
CA HIS A 195 -7.44 1.90 21.62
C HIS A 195 -6.53 1.45 20.47
N ASP A 196 -6.78 0.29 19.89
CA ASP A 196 -6.06 -0.16 18.69
C ASP A 196 -6.40 0.72 17.50
N LYS A 197 -5.43 0.87 16.59
CA LYS A 197 -5.62 1.41 15.24
C LYS A 197 -4.82 0.57 14.27
N PHE A 198 -5.45 -0.47 13.73
CA PHE A 198 -4.86 -1.26 12.67
C PHE A 198 -5.90 -1.71 11.65
N CYS A 199 -5.42 -2.02 10.45
CA CYS A 199 -6.20 -2.53 9.34
C CYS A 199 -5.40 -3.62 8.63
N ILE A 200 -5.99 -4.80 8.49
CA ILE A 200 -5.42 -5.95 7.79
C ILE A 200 -6.08 -6.03 6.41
N ILE A 201 -5.27 -6.15 5.37
CA ILE A 201 -5.69 -6.34 3.99
C ILE A 201 -5.22 -7.73 3.52
N ASP A 202 -6.16 -8.54 3.05
CA ASP A 202 -5.91 -9.84 2.41
C ASP A 202 -5.06 -10.85 3.22
N PHE A 203 -4.92 -10.65 4.54
CA PHE A 203 -4.02 -11.40 5.44
C PHE A 203 -2.53 -11.38 5.04
N GLU A 204 -2.14 -10.42 4.21
CA GLU A 204 -0.76 -10.25 3.75
C GLU A 204 -0.17 -8.91 4.14
N PHE A 205 -1.02 -7.89 4.29
CA PHE A 205 -0.61 -6.53 4.57
C PHE A 205 -1.33 -5.98 5.79
N VAL A 206 -0.60 -5.28 6.66
CA VAL A 206 -1.17 -4.57 7.81
C VAL A 206 -0.72 -3.12 7.81
N MET A 207 -1.63 -2.23 8.13
CA MET A 207 -1.37 -0.83 8.46
C MET A 207 -1.70 -0.65 9.93
N HIS A 208 -0.76 -0.17 10.74
CA HIS A 208 -0.99 0.05 12.17
C HIS A 208 -0.25 1.28 12.69
N GLY A 209 -0.77 1.93 13.72
CA GLY A 209 -0.14 3.13 14.25
C GLY A 209 -0.96 3.87 15.28
N SER A 210 -0.70 5.17 15.41
CA SER A 210 -1.44 6.05 16.32
C SER A 210 -2.67 6.69 15.64
N TYR A 211 -2.69 6.72 14.30
CA TYR A 211 -3.70 7.40 13.49
C TYR A 211 -5.11 6.80 13.63
N ASN A 212 -6.02 7.56 14.23
CA ASN A 212 -7.45 7.24 14.22
C ASN A 212 -8.10 7.62 12.88
N TRP A 213 -9.14 6.89 12.47
CA TRP A 213 -9.85 7.16 11.21
C TRP A 213 -10.88 8.28 11.40
N SER A 214 -10.38 9.46 11.74
CA SER A 214 -11.14 10.67 12.07
C SER A 214 -10.47 11.89 11.45
N LYS A 215 -11.26 12.94 11.16
CA LYS A 215 -10.72 14.19 10.60
C LYS A 215 -9.66 14.85 11.48
N ALA A 216 -9.76 14.70 12.81
CA ALA A 216 -8.83 15.31 13.75
C ALA A 216 -7.40 14.76 13.59
N ALA A 217 -7.26 13.46 13.28
CA ALA A 217 -5.96 12.81 13.12
C ALA A 217 -5.15 13.38 11.94
N GLN A 218 -5.80 14.03 10.95
CA GLN A 218 -5.10 14.70 9.85
C GLN A 218 -4.28 15.92 10.28
N TYR A 219 -4.60 16.50 11.45
CA TYR A 219 -3.96 17.71 11.97
C TYR A 219 -3.05 17.44 13.16
N ASN A 220 -2.94 16.17 13.59
CA ASN A 220 -2.09 15.76 14.69
C ASN A 220 -0.80 15.13 14.15
N ASP A 221 0.25 15.17 14.96
CA ASP A 221 1.46 14.38 14.71
C ASP A 221 1.15 12.90 14.98
N GLU A 222 0.95 12.13 13.92
CA GLU A 222 0.60 10.71 13.96
C GLU A 222 1.67 9.89 13.24
N THR A 223 1.69 8.59 13.50
CA THR A 223 2.58 7.66 12.79
C THR A 223 1.76 6.48 12.29
N LEU A 224 2.04 6.05 11.06
CA LEU A 224 1.51 4.83 10.49
C LEU A 224 2.67 3.96 10.00
N ALA A 225 2.82 2.78 10.59
CA ALA A 225 3.67 1.74 10.06
C ALA A 225 2.85 0.82 9.15
N THR A 226 3.46 0.37 8.07
CA THR A 226 2.87 -0.63 7.17
C THR A 226 3.81 -1.82 7.05
N ALA A 227 3.24 -3.01 6.89
CA ALA A 227 4.01 -4.23 6.74
C ALA A 227 3.32 -5.19 5.78
N LEU A 228 4.04 -5.60 4.72
CA LEU A 228 3.72 -6.76 3.90
C LEU A 228 4.49 -7.95 4.48
N ASP A 229 3.93 -8.57 5.51
CA ASP A 229 4.55 -9.66 6.27
C ASP A 229 3.45 -10.54 6.85
N ARG A 230 3.28 -11.74 6.30
CA ARG A 230 2.22 -12.68 6.69
C ARG A 230 2.34 -13.13 8.15
N ASP A 231 3.55 -13.32 8.66
CA ASP A 231 3.78 -13.74 10.05
C ASP A 231 3.46 -12.61 11.02
N PHE A 232 3.76 -11.37 10.64
CA PHE A 232 3.39 -10.20 11.42
C PHE A 232 1.87 -9.96 11.37
N VAL A 233 1.26 -10.04 10.19
CA VAL A 233 -0.19 -9.90 9.99
C VAL A 233 -0.96 -10.96 10.78
N LYS A 234 -0.46 -12.20 10.84
CA LYS A 234 -1.08 -13.27 11.63
C LYS A 234 -1.26 -12.87 13.10
N LYS A 235 -0.29 -12.19 13.71
CA LYS A 235 -0.39 -11.72 15.11
C LYS A 235 -1.51 -10.68 15.28
N PHE A 236 -1.67 -9.77 14.30
CA PHE A 236 -2.79 -8.83 14.29
C PHE A 236 -4.14 -9.53 14.04
N ALA A 237 -4.16 -10.56 13.18
CA ALA A 237 -5.37 -11.33 12.92
C ALA A 237 -5.81 -12.10 14.17
N ASP A 238 -4.88 -12.67 14.93
CA ASP A 238 -5.15 -13.33 16.20
C ASP A 238 -5.76 -12.35 17.22
N GLU A 239 -5.20 -11.15 17.34
CA GLU A 239 -5.76 -10.09 18.20
C GLU A 239 -7.13 -9.61 17.73
N PHE A 240 -7.31 -9.43 16.42
CA PHE A 240 -8.60 -9.08 15.84
C PHE A 240 -9.66 -10.13 16.20
N MET A 241 -9.35 -11.42 16.02
CA MET A 241 -10.27 -12.50 16.36
C MET A 241 -10.56 -12.57 17.85
N ARG A 242 -9.57 -12.30 18.71
CA ARG A 242 -9.77 -12.20 20.16
C ARG A 242 -10.76 -11.09 20.51
N LEU A 243 -10.61 -9.90 19.92
CA LEU A 243 -11.52 -8.78 20.12
C LEU A 243 -12.92 -9.09 19.57
N TYR A 244 -12.98 -9.68 18.37
CA TYR A 244 -14.20 -10.03 17.66
C TYR A 244 -15.04 -11.02 18.48
N ASN A 245 -14.46 -12.14 18.90
CA ASN A 245 -15.18 -13.19 19.62
C ASN A 245 -15.64 -12.74 21.01
N ASN A 246 -14.86 -11.91 21.72
CA ASN A 246 -15.22 -11.42 23.05
C ASN A 246 -16.40 -10.43 23.05
N HIS A 247 -16.80 -9.92 21.89
CA HIS A 247 -17.74 -8.81 21.75
C HIS A 247 -18.84 -9.04 20.73
N ASN A 248 -18.91 -10.26 20.16
CA ASN A 248 -19.91 -10.66 19.18
C ASN A 248 -20.83 -11.79 19.69
N GLU A 249 -20.83 -12.05 21.01
CA GLU A 249 -21.84 -12.84 21.74
C GLU A 249 -22.95 -11.93 22.28
#